data_AF-A0A7J3HN58-F1
#
_entry.id   AF-A0A7J3HN58-F1
#
_cell.length_a   1.000
_cell.length_b   1.000
_cell.length_c   1.000
_cell.angle_alpha   90.00
_cell.angle_beta   90.00
_cell.angle_gamma   90.00
#
_symmetry.space_group_name_H-M   'P 1'
#
loop_
_entity.id
_entity.type
_entity.pdbx_description
1 polymer ?
#
loop_
_entity_poly.entity_id
_entity_poly.type
_entity_poly.pdbx_seq_one_letter_code
_entity_poly.pdbx_strand_id
1 'polypeptide(L)'
;MMRALAMSFIGLAISLTPAFVSIILSGTGLAGTTAAYLLDSWLDGFFSLNLIFAIIGVPITLVGLKNYRKESRKRARLFSWRESVHEAELSIL
;
A
#
# COMPACT_ATOMS: atom_id res chain seq x y z
N MET A 1 2.50 13.70 -4.73
CA MET A 1 1.23 12.97 -4.50
C MET A 1 0.83 12.10 -5.69
N MET A 2 0.72 12.64 -6.93
CA MET A 2 0.33 11.86 -8.12
C MET A 2 1.28 10.69 -8.48
N ARG A 3 2.59 10.85 -8.32
CA ARG A 3 3.58 9.79 -8.57
C ARG A 3 3.37 8.54 -7.70
N ALA A 4 3.02 8.72 -6.42
CA ALA A 4 2.78 7.60 -5.51
C ALA A 4 1.50 6.85 -5.89
N LEU A 5 0.43 7.59 -6.23
CA LEU A 5 -0.82 7.01 -6.71
C LEU A 5 -0.62 6.20 -8.00
N ALA A 6 0.13 6.75 -8.96
CA ALA A 6 0.44 6.08 -10.22
C ALA A 6 1.25 4.79 -10.00
N MET A 7 2.25 4.79 -9.11
CA MET A 7 3.00 3.58 -8.76
C MET A 7 2.12 2.52 -8.10
N SER A 8 1.15 2.92 -7.25
CA SER A 8 0.18 1.99 -6.67
C SER A 8 -0.74 1.36 -7.73
N PHE A 9 -1.21 2.13 -8.71
CA PHE A 9 -2.01 1.61 -9.81
C PHE A 9 -1.22 0.65 -10.72
N ILE A 10 0.03 0.98 -11.03
CA ILE A 10 0.92 0.09 -11.81
C ILE A 10 1.16 -1.22 -11.04
N GLY A 11 1.40 -1.13 -9.73
CA GLY A 11 1.55 -2.32 -8.87
C GLY A 11 0.31 -3.20 -8.86
N LEU A 12 -0.89 -2.60 -8.74
CA LEU A 12 -2.16 -3.31 -8.80
C LEU A 12 -2.36 -3.98 -10.16
N ALA A 13 -2.11 -3.28 -11.26
CA ALA A 13 -2.24 -3.83 -12.61
C ALA A 13 -1.32 -5.04 -12.80
N ILE A 14 -0.04 -4.92 -12.44
CA ILE A 14 0.94 -6.03 -12.53
C ILE A 14 0.52 -7.21 -11.64
N SER A 15 -0.06 -6.96 -10.46
CA SER A 15 -0.51 -8.03 -9.58
C SER A 15 -1.74 -8.79 -10.10
N LEU A 16 -2.58 -8.13 -10.90
CA LEU A 16 -3.84 -8.68 -11.40
C LEU A 16 -3.69 -9.32 -12.78
N THR A 17 -2.72 -8.89 -13.59
CA THR A 17 -2.40 -9.48 -14.91
C THR A 17 -2.38 -11.01 -14.89
N PRO A 18 -1.71 -11.68 -13.93
CA PRO A 18 -1.60 -13.13 -13.94
C PRO A 18 -2.97 -13.81 -13.74
N ALA A 19 -3.83 -13.24 -12.89
CA ALA A 19 -5.19 -13.73 -12.67
C ALA A 19 -6.06 -13.60 -13.94
N PHE A 20 -5.94 -12.48 -14.66
CA PHE A 20 -6.64 -12.29 -15.94
C PHE A 20 -6.18 -13.29 -17.00
N VAL A 21 -4.87 -13.55 -17.12
CA VAL A 21 -4.35 -14.53 -18.08
C VAL A 21 -4.84 -15.94 -17.74
N SER A 22 -4.90 -16.31 -16.45
CA SER A 22 -5.45 -17.60 -16.02
C SER A 22 -6.93 -17.76 -16.41
N ILE A 23 -7.76 -16.74 -16.19
CA ILE A 23 -9.18 -16.74 -16.58
C ILE A 23 -9.33 -16.90 -18.10
N ILE A 24 -8.52 -16.21 -18.90
CA ILE A 24 -8.56 -16.31 -20.37
C ILE A 24 -8.13 -17.69 -20.84
N LEU A 25 -7.08 -18.28 -20.26
CA LEU A 25 -6.63 -19.64 -20.60
C LEU A 25 -7.66 -20.70 -20.22
N SER A 26 -8.35 -20.50 -19.10
CA SER A 26 -9.47 -21.34 -18.68
C SER A 26 -10.64 -21.23 -19.68
N GLY A 27 -11.04 -20.00 -20.05
CA GLY A 27 -12.14 -19.73 -20.97
C GLY A 27 -11.88 -20.14 -22.43
N THR A 28 -10.62 -20.20 -22.85
CA THR A 28 -10.22 -20.65 -24.20
C THR A 28 -9.97 -22.16 -24.29
N GLY A 29 -10.15 -22.91 -23.20
CA GLY A 29 -9.99 -24.37 -23.17
C GLY A 29 -8.52 -24.84 -23.23
N LEU A 30 -7.56 -23.93 -23.10
CA LEU A 30 -6.12 -24.20 -23.10
C LEU A 30 -5.58 -24.61 -21.72
N ALA A 31 -6.46 -24.75 -20.73
CA ALA A 31 -6.16 -25.10 -19.34
C ALA A 31 -5.34 -26.39 -19.15
N GLY A 32 -5.34 -27.30 -20.14
CA GLY A 32 -4.56 -28.55 -20.11
C GLY A 32 -3.20 -28.50 -20.84
N THR A 33 -2.81 -27.35 -21.37
CA THR A 33 -1.56 -27.22 -22.15
C THR A 33 -0.35 -26.97 -21.27
N THR A 34 0.84 -27.30 -21.76
CA THR A 34 2.12 -26.98 -21.09
C THR A 34 2.27 -25.49 -20.79
N ALA A 35 1.67 -24.62 -21.62
CA ALA A 35 1.64 -23.18 -21.39
C ALA A 35 0.81 -22.79 -20.16
N ALA A 36 -0.32 -23.46 -19.93
CA ALA A 36 -1.13 -23.25 -18.72
C ALA A 36 -0.38 -23.72 -17.46
N TYR A 37 0.31 -24.86 -17.51
CA TYR A 37 1.10 -25.36 -16.37
C TYR A 37 2.27 -24.43 -16.00
N LEU A 38 3.00 -23.92 -16.99
CA LEU A 38 4.08 -22.95 -16.76
C LEU A 38 3.55 -21.64 -16.18
N LEU A 39 2.38 -21.20 -16.63
CA LEU A 39 1.73 -20.01 -16.07
C LEU A 39 1.28 -20.26 -14.62
N ASP A 40 0.72 -21.43 -14.32
CA ASP A 40 0.23 -21.78 -12.97
C ASP A 40 1.39 -21.86 -11.97
N SER A 41 2.52 -22.46 -12.38
CA SER A 41 3.74 -22.48 -11.56
C SER A 41 4.31 -21.08 -11.33
N TRP A 42 4.26 -20.21 -12.35
CA TRP A 42 4.69 -18.82 -12.22
C TRP A 42 3.74 -18.00 -11.34
N LEU A 43 2.43 -18.25 -11.44
CA LEU A 43 1.38 -17.68 -10.62
C LEU A 43 1.57 -18.04 -9.15
N ASP A 44 1.80 -19.32 -8.83
CA ASP A 44 2.04 -19.78 -7.46
C ASP A 44 3.27 -19.12 -6.84
N GLY A 45 4.36 -19.02 -7.61
CA GLY A 45 5.57 -18.30 -7.18
C GLY A 45 5.31 -16.80 -6.95
N PHE A 46 4.57 -16.17 -7.85
CA PHE A 46 4.23 -14.75 -7.77
C PHE A 46 3.30 -14.44 -6.60
N PHE A 47 2.26 -15.24 -6.38
CA PHE A 47 1.34 -15.11 -5.24
C PHE A 47 2.07 -15.35 -3.92
N SER A 48 2.92 -16.37 -3.84
CA SER A 48 3.69 -16.68 -2.64
C SER A 48 4.60 -15.52 -2.23
N LEU A 49 5.33 -14.93 -3.18
CA LEU A 49 6.20 -13.78 -2.92
C LEU A 49 5.39 -12.54 -2.50
N ASN A 50 4.30 -12.23 -3.22
CA ASN A 50 3.45 -11.10 -2.86
C ASN A 50 2.80 -11.27 -1.49
N LEU A 51 2.42 -12.50 -1.12
CA LEU A 51 1.89 -12.82 0.19
C LEU A 51 2.94 -12.57 1.29
N ILE A 52 4.19 -12.99 1.08
CA ILE A 52 5.30 -12.71 2.01
C ILE A 52 5.51 -11.20 2.16
N PHE A 53 5.57 -10.47 1.05
CA PHE A 53 5.71 -9.01 1.08
C PHE A 53 4.52 -8.32 1.75
N ALA A 54 3.30 -8.83 1.58
CA ALA A 54 2.11 -8.29 2.25
C ALA A 54 2.16 -8.55 3.75
N ILE A 55 2.50 -9.78 4.18
CA ILE A 55 2.60 -10.15 5.60
C ILE A 55 3.64 -9.31 6.33
N ILE A 56 4.76 -8.97 5.69
CA ILE A 56 5.83 -8.17 6.30
C ILE A 56 5.56 -6.66 6.12
N GLY A 57 5.16 -6.25 4.92
CA GLY A 57 4.98 -4.86 4.53
C GLY A 57 3.79 -4.18 5.18
N VAL A 58 2.68 -4.89 5.40
CA VAL A 58 1.47 -4.33 6.04
C VAL A 58 1.74 -3.94 7.50
N PRO A 59 2.31 -4.81 8.37
CA PRO A 59 2.69 -4.43 9.73
C PRO A 59 3.66 -3.25 9.78
N ILE A 60 4.70 -3.24 8.93
CA ILE A 60 5.66 -2.12 8.87
C ILE A 60 4.94 -0.82 8.54
N THR A 61 4.06 -0.85 7.55
CA THR A 61 3.29 0.33 7.12
C THR A 61 2.34 0.80 8.23
N LEU A 62 1.67 -0.12 8.93
CA LEU A 62 0.78 0.18 10.06
C LEU A 62 1.54 0.80 11.24
N VAL A 63 2.71 0.25 11.60
CA VAL A 63 3.58 0.81 12.64
C VAL A 63 4.07 2.20 12.25
N GLY A 64 4.52 2.37 11.01
CA GLY A 64 4.92 3.67 10.46
C GLY A 64 3.77 4.70 10.53
N LEU A 65 2.56 4.31 10.13
CA LEU A 65 1.38 5.18 10.17
C LEU A 65 0.98 5.56 11.60
N LYS A 66 1.09 4.62 12.56
CA LYS A 66 0.83 4.87 13.98
C LYS A 66 1.82 5.90 14.55
N ASN A 67 3.10 5.75 14.23
CA ASN A 67 4.15 6.68 14.65
C ASN A 67 3.96 8.06 14.02
N TYR A 68 3.67 8.13 12.72
CA TYR A 68 3.36 9.37 12.03
C TYR A 68 2.17 10.09 12.67
N ARG A 69 1.05 9.39 12.92
CA ARG A 69 -0.13 9.97 13.61
C ARG A 69 0.18 10.48 15.02
N LYS A 70 1.09 9.81 15.75
CA LYS A 70 1.51 10.27 17.09
C LYS A 70 2.30 11.56 17.01
N GLU A 71 3.20 11.65 16.03
CA GLU A 71 4.04 12.82 15.80
C GLU A 71 3.23 14.02 15.30
N SER A 72 2.29 13.82 14.36
CA SER A 72 1.38 14.87 13.91
C SER A 72 0.54 15.44 15.04
N ARG A 73 0.04 14.59 15.97
CA ARG A 73 -0.71 15.05 17.14
C ARG A 73 0.14 15.84 18.12
N LYS A 74 1.41 15.47 18.32
CA LYS A 74 2.33 16.26 19.15
C LYS A 74 2.56 17.64 18.54
N ARG A 75 2.81 17.71 17.23
CA ARG A 75 3.01 18.98 16.52
C ARG A 75 1.78 19.89 16.59
N ALA A 76 0.58 19.32 16.43
CA ALA A 76 -0.66 20.08 16.57
C ALA A 76 -0.83 20.71 17.96
N ARG A 77 -0.49 19.97 19.04
CA ARG A 77 -0.53 20.51 20.42
C ARG A 77 0.51 21.60 20.67
N LEU A 78 1.69 21.47 20.09
CA LEU A 78 2.73 22.51 20.19
C LEU A 78 2.32 23.80 19.48
N PHE A 79 1.61 23.69 18.35
CA PHE A 79 1.05 24.84 17.66
C PHE A 79 -0.04 25.53 18.49
N SER A 80 -1.03 24.77 19.00
CA SER A 80 -2.10 25.34 19.80
C SER A 80 -1.60 25.99 21.10
N TRP A 81 -0.56 25.42 21.73
CA TRP A 81 0.05 26.03 22.91
C TRP A 81 0.74 27.35 22.58
N ARG A 82 1.49 27.41 21.47
CA ARG A 82 2.18 28.63 21.02
C ARG A 82 1.19 29.76 20.70
N GLU A 83 0.05 29.42 20.10
CA GLU A 83 -1.04 30.36 19.81
C GLU A 83 -1.66 30.93 21.10
N SER A 84 -1.97 30.06 22.08
CA SER A 84 -2.50 30.51 23.38
C SER A 84 -1.56 31.42 24.17
N VAL A 85 -0.24 31.19 24.06
CA VAL A 85 0.77 32.06 24.72
C VAL A 85 0.82 33.42 24.03
N HIS A 86 0.74 33.46 22.70
CA HIS A 86 0.76 34.71 21.96
C HIS A 86 -0.50 35.56 22.19
N GLU A 87 -1.67 34.92 22.28
CA GLU A 87 -2.92 35.60 22.66
C GLU A 87 -2.86 36.15 24.10
N ALA A 88 -2.27 35.41 25.03
CA ALA A 88 -2.08 35.88 26.40
C ALA A 88 -1.15 37.11 26.48
N GLU A 89 -0.05 37.12 25.72
CA GLU A 89 0.87 38.26 25.64
C GLU A 89 0.19 39.52 25.08
N LEU A 90 -0.68 39.38 24.09
CA LEU A 90 -1.43 40.49 23.49
C LEU A 90 -2.53 41.04 24.41
N SER A 91 -3.05 40.25 25.34
CA SER A 91 -4.09 40.69 26.30
C SER A 91 -3.56 41.51 27.49
N ILE A 92 -2.25 41.48 27.72
CA ILE A 92 -1.56 42.16 28.82
C ILE A 92 -1.07 43.57 28.39
N LEU A 93 -1.04 43.85 27.09
CA LEU A 93 -0.73 45.15 26.48
C LEU A 93 -1.99 45.96 26.19
#